data_AF-A0A9J7AIS0-F1
#
_entry.id   AF-A0A9J7AIS0-F1
#
_cell.length_a   1.000
_cell.length_b   1.000
_cell.length_c   1.000
_cell.angle_alpha   90.00
_cell.angle_beta   90.00
_cell.angle_gamma   90.00
#
_symmetry.space_group_name_H-M   'P 1'
#
loop_
_entity.id
_entity.type
_entity.pdbx_description
1 polymer ?
#
loop_
_entity_poly.entity_id
_entity_poly.type
_entity_poly.pdbx_seq_one_letter_code
_entity_poly.pdbx_strand_id
1 'polypeptide(L)'
;MSISLEELKKVSYLKIDKVDDRAIPMQFCHHPNGEWESWIDANGTLIKMQMVDVMDGCYFAKSPAKSTDVHLKFVSLLLKKAYFKDLVHLERGIAEDINNLCTSIEKIELFHEVWFSNPERINWRFVTTEIEYVFKVCRSIFDLLQEIVYRIWERFEYLDKSTTKKKLRKSFREMLYKSGEISTSKEIAERFNIPESLAQFYTQQSEFFVWLRDYRDKIVHGGKNVEHILTLDEGFAVAIDQPAFEGLHIWDITEIKNNRLGSLRALLAYATLNTISAVEQCSTILQQIIQFPPDIAPEYEVFIRGGNLSVLHNLYTYAEGNEWKKI
;
A
#
# COMPACT_ATOMS: atom_id res chain seq x y z
N MET A 1 -3.26 0.22 31.13
CA MET A 1 -2.61 1.18 32.04
C MET A 1 -1.98 2.27 31.19
N SER A 2 -1.97 3.53 31.62
CA SER A 2 -1.60 4.68 30.79
C SER A 2 -0.23 5.24 31.16
N ILE A 3 0.65 5.42 30.17
CA ILE A 3 1.92 6.15 30.31
C ILE A 3 1.60 7.61 30.69
N SER A 4 2.34 8.18 31.64
CA SER A 4 2.11 9.56 32.08
C SER A 4 2.64 10.57 31.06
N LEU A 5 2.10 11.80 31.07
CA LEU A 5 2.58 12.87 30.19
C LEU A 5 4.06 13.22 30.44
N GLU A 6 4.51 13.19 31.71
CA GLU A 6 5.91 13.43 32.05
C GLU A 6 6.84 12.35 31.48
N GLU A 7 6.39 11.10 31.45
CA GLU A 7 7.15 10.03 30.78
C GLU A 7 7.21 10.26 29.27
N LEU A 8 6.10 10.68 28.64
CA LEU A 8 6.04 10.95 27.20
C LEU A 8 6.96 12.10 26.77
N LYS A 9 7.23 13.08 27.64
CA LYS A 9 8.19 14.17 27.37
C LYS A 9 9.63 13.68 27.15
N LYS A 10 9.95 12.43 27.52
CA LYS A 10 11.26 11.82 27.23
C LYS A 10 11.42 11.47 25.75
N VAL A 11 10.32 11.28 25.03
CA VAL A 11 10.31 10.90 23.62
C VAL A 11 10.48 12.15 22.76
N SER A 12 11.65 12.33 22.16
CA SER A 12 12.07 13.64 21.65
C SER A 12 11.37 14.08 20.37
N TYR A 13 10.79 13.13 19.62
CA TYR A 13 10.14 13.37 18.33
C TYR A 13 8.62 13.55 18.44
N LEU A 14 8.04 13.29 19.63
CA LEU A 14 6.61 13.46 19.88
C LEU A 14 6.34 14.80 20.58
N LYS A 15 5.38 15.56 20.05
CA LYS A 15 4.79 16.76 20.65
C LYS A 15 3.37 16.43 21.10
N ILE A 16 3.26 15.94 22.33
CA ILE A 16 1.99 15.57 22.96
C ILE A 16 1.73 16.56 24.09
N ASP A 17 0.85 17.53 23.85
CA ASP A 17 0.48 18.53 24.85
C ASP A 17 -0.65 18.07 25.78
N LYS A 18 -1.41 17.07 25.32
CA LYS A 18 -2.49 16.43 26.07
C LYS A 18 -2.55 14.95 25.72
N VAL A 19 -2.74 14.12 26.74
CA VAL A 19 -3.13 12.72 26.53
C VAL A 19 -4.62 12.74 26.18
N ASP A 20 -4.93 12.59 24.89
CA ASP A 20 -6.30 12.34 24.44
C ASP A 20 -6.52 10.83 24.23
N ASP A 21 -7.65 10.44 23.63
CA ASP A 21 -7.99 9.03 23.40
C ASP A 21 -7.09 8.33 22.35
N ARG A 22 -6.07 9.00 21.81
CA ARG A 22 -5.09 8.38 20.91
C ARG A 22 -4.23 7.37 21.66
N ALA A 23 -3.91 6.28 20.96
CA ALA A 23 -2.75 5.50 21.32
C ALA A 23 -1.48 6.31 21.02
N ILE A 24 -0.41 6.06 21.79
CA ILE A 24 0.87 6.70 21.52
C ILE A 24 1.70 5.78 20.60
N PRO A 25 2.09 6.25 19.41
CA PRO A 25 2.96 5.47 18.53
C PRO A 25 4.37 5.44 19.09
N MET A 26 4.81 4.25 19.50
CA MET A 26 6.15 4.00 20.06
C MET A 26 7.13 3.47 19.00
N GLN A 27 6.86 3.70 17.72
CA GLN A 27 7.77 3.40 16.61
C GLN A 27 9.08 4.16 16.77
N PHE A 28 10.16 3.59 16.25
CA PHE A 28 11.51 4.15 16.36
C PHE A 28 11.62 5.55 15.76
N CYS A 29 12.63 6.31 16.18
CA CYS A 29 13.02 7.55 15.51
C CYS A 29 14.49 7.51 15.09
N HIS A 30 14.77 7.94 13.87
CA HIS A 30 16.13 8.15 13.36
C HIS A 30 16.46 9.63 13.34
N HIS A 31 17.49 10.01 14.09
CA HIS A 31 17.93 11.38 14.25
C HIS A 31 18.93 11.81 13.17
N PRO A 32 19.05 13.12 12.87
CA PRO A 32 20.02 13.62 11.89
C PRO A 32 21.50 13.31 12.21
N ASN A 33 21.81 13.04 13.48
CA ASN A 33 23.15 12.61 13.92
C ASN A 33 23.44 11.12 13.65
N GLY A 34 22.49 10.38 13.06
CA GLY A 34 22.59 8.95 12.79
C GLY A 34 22.20 8.05 13.97
N GLU A 35 21.75 8.62 15.09
CA GLU A 35 21.34 7.85 16.25
C GLU A 35 19.88 7.38 16.14
N TRP A 36 19.64 6.16 16.63
CA TRP A 36 18.30 5.63 16.80
C TRP A 36 17.77 5.88 18.22
N GLU A 37 16.55 6.37 18.29
CA GLU A 37 15.78 6.49 19.51
C GLU A 37 14.64 5.47 19.53
N SER A 38 14.56 4.71 20.63
CA SER A 38 13.54 3.71 20.85
C SER A 38 13.22 3.61 22.33
N TRP A 39 11.96 3.36 22.62
CA TRP A 39 11.42 3.30 23.96
C TRP A 39 10.48 2.11 24.08
N ILE A 40 10.54 1.42 25.21
CA ILE A 40 9.56 0.40 25.59
C ILE A 40 8.84 0.82 26.85
N ASP A 41 7.56 0.47 26.92
CA ASP A 41 6.77 0.60 28.14
C ASP A 41 7.10 -0.55 29.11
N ALA A 42 7.62 -0.20 30.28
CA ALA A 42 7.81 -1.10 31.40
C ALA A 42 6.92 -0.66 32.56
N ASN A 43 5.64 -1.08 32.51
CA ASN A 43 4.62 -0.80 33.53
C ASN A 43 4.37 0.70 33.77
N GLY A 44 4.21 1.48 32.70
CA GLY A 44 3.94 2.91 32.71
C GLY A 44 5.20 3.79 32.73
N THR A 45 6.39 3.19 32.79
CA THR A 45 7.69 3.88 32.73
C THR A 45 8.36 3.59 31.39
N LEU A 46 8.84 4.63 30.71
CA LEU A 46 9.55 4.46 29.45
C LEU A 46 11.03 4.16 29.68
N ILE A 47 11.48 3.03 29.15
CA ILE A 47 12.89 2.61 29.16
C ILE A 47 13.45 2.78 27.74
N LYS A 48 14.55 3.54 27.62
CA LYS A 48 15.25 3.71 26.34
C LYS A 48 15.95 2.41 25.96
N MET A 49 15.71 1.93 24.74
CA MET A 49 16.43 0.78 24.19
C MET A 49 17.71 1.22 23.48
N GLN A 50 18.75 0.40 23.59
CA GLN A 50 19.92 0.52 22.72
C GLN A 50 19.65 -0.24 21.42
N MET A 51 19.77 0.45 20.29
CA MET A 51 19.61 -0.12 18.96
C MET A 51 20.76 0.30 18.07
N VAL A 52 21.07 -0.55 17.09
CA VAL A 52 22.08 -0.26 16.06
C VAL A 52 21.40 0.15 14.76
N ASP A 53 20.38 -0.61 14.33
CA ASP A 53 19.63 -0.32 13.11
C ASP A 53 18.23 -0.94 13.19
N VAL A 54 17.33 -0.47 12.33
CA VAL A 54 16.03 -1.08 12.07
C VAL A 54 16.13 -1.90 10.80
N MET A 55 15.76 -3.19 10.86
CA MET A 55 15.75 -4.06 9.69
C MET A 55 14.49 -3.90 8.85
N ASP A 56 13.33 -3.86 9.52
CA ASP A 56 12.00 -3.71 8.90
C ASP A 56 11.09 -2.94 9.86
N GLY A 57 10.26 -2.06 9.31
CA GLY A 57 9.21 -1.36 10.03
C GLY A 57 9.10 0.13 9.71
N CYS A 58 8.08 0.76 10.30
CA CYS A 58 7.89 2.19 10.23
C CYS A 58 8.73 2.91 11.29
N TYR A 59 9.28 4.08 10.95
CA TYR A 59 10.01 4.93 11.89
C TYR A 59 9.83 6.42 11.56
N PHE A 60 10.00 7.26 12.58
CA PHE A 60 9.97 8.72 12.45
C PHE A 60 11.34 9.26 12.08
N ALA A 61 11.43 10.20 11.14
CA ALA A 61 12.67 10.90 10.85
C ALA A 61 12.43 12.24 10.13
N LYS A 62 13.43 13.12 10.13
CA LYS A 62 13.42 14.34 9.28
C LYS A 62 13.83 14.05 7.84
N SER A 63 14.56 12.95 7.63
CA SER A 63 15.05 12.45 6.34
C SER A 63 15.17 10.93 6.42
N PRO A 64 15.04 10.21 5.30
CA PRO A 64 15.16 8.75 5.33
C PRO A 64 16.55 8.33 5.80
N ALA A 65 16.61 7.28 6.62
CA ALA A 65 17.83 6.72 7.17
C ALA A 65 18.61 5.88 6.11
N LYS A 66 17.92 5.34 5.11
CA LYS A 66 18.50 4.75 3.89
C LYS A 66 17.81 5.32 2.66
N SER A 67 18.53 5.45 1.55
CA SER A 67 17.96 5.96 0.29
C SER A 67 16.81 5.13 -0.27
N THR A 68 16.68 3.88 0.18
CA THR A 68 15.62 2.92 -0.19
C THR A 68 14.39 3.01 0.71
N ASP A 69 14.44 3.78 1.81
CA ASP A 69 13.31 3.92 2.72
C ASP A 69 12.24 4.81 2.07
N VAL A 70 10.98 4.41 2.17
CA VAL A 70 9.88 5.03 1.42
C VAL A 70 8.96 5.80 2.34
N HIS A 71 8.59 7.02 1.94
CA HIS A 71 7.56 7.80 2.62
C HIS A 71 6.23 7.64 1.89
N LEU A 72 5.22 7.15 2.62
CA LEU A 72 3.81 7.23 2.21
C LEU A 72 3.03 8.17 3.13
N LYS A 73 2.40 9.18 2.55
CA LYS A 73 1.57 10.16 3.28
C LYS A 73 0.43 9.47 4.00
N PHE A 74 -0.09 8.35 3.47
CA PHE A 74 -1.14 7.59 4.12
C PHE A 74 -0.67 6.98 5.45
N VAL A 75 0.52 6.37 5.50
CA VAL A 75 1.08 5.81 6.73
C VAL A 75 1.41 6.92 7.73
N SER A 76 1.98 8.04 7.26
CA SER A 76 2.20 9.24 8.07
C SER A 76 0.89 9.78 8.66
N LEU A 77 -0.18 9.87 7.88
CA LEU A 77 -1.50 10.31 8.36
C LEU A 77 -2.00 9.45 9.52
N LEU A 78 -1.91 8.12 9.40
CA LEU A 78 -2.37 7.21 10.43
C LEU A 78 -1.57 7.36 11.72
N LEU A 79 -0.24 7.30 11.65
CA LEU A 79 0.60 7.37 12.84
C LEU A 79 0.56 8.75 13.49
N LYS A 80 0.57 9.81 12.70
CA LYS A 80 0.73 11.17 13.22
C LYS A 80 -0.58 11.81 13.68
N LYS A 81 -1.71 11.40 13.10
CA LYS A 81 -3.00 12.06 13.31
C LYS A 81 -4.14 11.12 13.67
N ALA A 82 -4.10 9.85 13.25
CA ALA A 82 -5.24 8.93 13.40
C ALA A 82 -4.91 7.65 14.21
N TYR A 83 -3.90 7.69 15.08
CA TYR A 83 -3.45 6.53 15.86
C TYR A 83 -4.35 6.28 17.08
N PHE A 84 -5.54 5.72 16.87
CA PHE A 84 -6.50 5.37 17.93
C PHE A 84 -6.57 3.85 18.12
N LYS A 85 -7.10 3.36 19.26
CA LYS A 85 -7.14 1.91 19.57
C LYS A 85 -7.76 1.04 18.48
N ASP A 86 -8.76 1.56 17.77
CA ASP A 86 -9.41 0.92 16.63
C ASP A 86 -8.71 1.20 15.29
N LEU A 87 -7.63 1.95 15.23
CA LEU A 87 -6.86 2.21 14.00
C LEU A 87 -5.40 1.74 14.12
N VAL A 88 -4.94 1.48 15.35
CA VAL A 88 -3.63 0.94 15.68
C VAL A 88 -3.38 -0.36 14.92
N HIS A 89 -2.16 -0.49 14.39
CA HIS A 89 -1.65 -1.59 13.58
C HIS A 89 -2.20 -1.67 12.15
N LEU A 90 -3.21 -0.88 11.76
CA LEU A 90 -3.66 -0.86 10.36
C LEU A 90 -2.61 -0.19 9.44
N GLU A 91 -1.84 0.76 9.96
CA GLU A 91 -0.67 1.33 9.28
C GLU A 91 0.38 0.25 8.98
N ARG A 92 0.55 -0.68 9.93
CA ARG A 92 1.52 -1.76 9.82
C ARG A 92 1.07 -2.76 8.76
N GLY A 93 -0.23 -3.05 8.67
CA GLY A 93 -0.78 -3.89 7.60
C GLY A 93 -0.48 -3.32 6.21
N ILE A 94 -0.65 -2.01 6.00
CA ILE A 94 -0.30 -1.37 4.73
C ILE A 94 1.21 -1.45 4.46
N ALA A 95 2.05 -1.12 5.45
CA ALA A 95 3.50 -1.17 5.31
C ALA A 95 4.03 -2.60 5.01
N GLU A 96 3.51 -3.60 5.72
CA GLU A 96 3.83 -5.02 5.51
C GLU A 96 3.38 -5.49 4.12
N ASP A 97 2.17 -5.13 3.69
CA ASP A 97 1.68 -5.49 2.35
C ASP A 97 2.57 -4.88 1.25
N ILE A 98 3.06 -3.65 1.41
CA ILE A 98 4.01 -3.04 0.46
C ILE A 98 5.35 -3.79 0.45
N ASN A 99 5.91 -4.11 1.62
CA ASN A 99 7.13 -4.93 1.72
C ASN A 99 6.94 -6.32 1.07
N ASN A 100 5.76 -6.92 1.23
CA ASN A 100 5.40 -8.19 0.63
C ASN A 100 5.33 -8.09 -0.90
N LEU A 101 4.73 -7.02 -1.46
CA LEU A 101 4.72 -6.77 -2.90
C LEU A 101 6.15 -6.68 -3.44
N CYS A 102 6.99 -5.86 -2.81
CA CYS A 102 8.39 -5.68 -3.23
C CYS A 102 9.18 -6.99 -3.17
N THR A 103 9.03 -7.74 -2.08
CA THR A 103 9.70 -9.03 -1.90
C THR A 103 9.26 -10.06 -2.94
N SER A 104 7.98 -10.07 -3.30
CA SER A 104 7.45 -11.01 -4.29
C SER A 104 7.95 -10.71 -5.70
N ILE A 105 8.07 -9.42 -6.03
CA ILE A 105 8.66 -8.97 -7.30
C ILE A 105 10.15 -9.31 -7.35
N GLU A 106 10.90 -9.04 -6.28
CA GLU A 106 12.33 -9.40 -6.19
C GLU A 106 12.56 -10.91 -6.37
N LYS A 107 11.70 -11.75 -5.78
CA LYS A 107 11.76 -13.20 -6.00
C LYS A 107 11.56 -13.57 -7.47
N ILE A 108 10.66 -12.90 -8.18
CA ILE A 108 10.42 -13.16 -9.60
C ILE A 108 11.69 -12.83 -10.41
N GLU A 109 12.39 -11.74 -10.08
CA GLU A 109 13.69 -11.44 -10.67
C GLU A 109 14.73 -12.52 -10.37
N LEU A 110 14.85 -12.93 -9.11
CA LEU A 110 15.73 -14.02 -8.70
C LEU A 110 15.40 -15.34 -9.41
N PHE A 111 14.12 -15.64 -9.65
CA PHE A 111 13.72 -16.81 -10.42
C PHE A 111 14.17 -16.73 -11.87
N HIS A 112 14.17 -15.53 -12.47
CA HIS A 112 14.68 -15.35 -13.83
C HIS A 112 16.20 -15.56 -13.88
N GLU A 113 16.95 -15.00 -12.92
CA GLU A 113 18.41 -15.19 -12.82
C GLU A 113 18.80 -16.67 -12.64
N VAL A 114 18.09 -17.37 -11.76
CA VAL A 114 18.32 -18.80 -11.52
C VAL A 114 17.94 -19.61 -12.75
N TRP A 115 16.83 -19.29 -13.42
CA TRP A 115 16.44 -19.95 -14.68
C TRP A 115 17.50 -19.74 -15.77
N PHE A 116 18.01 -18.51 -15.93
CA PHE A 116 19.02 -18.18 -16.94
C PHE A 116 20.31 -18.99 -16.72
N SER A 117 20.68 -19.22 -15.46
CA SER A 117 21.87 -19.99 -15.08
C SER A 117 21.64 -21.50 -15.07
N ASN A 118 20.45 -21.96 -14.69
CA ASN A 118 20.08 -23.37 -14.56
C ASN A 118 18.56 -23.57 -14.79
N PRO A 119 18.12 -23.75 -16.05
CA PRO A 119 16.70 -23.80 -16.41
C PRO A 119 15.90 -24.90 -15.70
N GLU A 120 16.54 -26.00 -15.28
CA GLU A 120 15.86 -27.13 -14.64
C GLU A 120 15.43 -26.84 -13.19
N ARG A 121 15.98 -25.79 -12.55
CA ARG A 121 15.67 -25.44 -11.16
C ARG A 121 14.38 -24.63 -10.99
N ILE A 122 13.99 -23.90 -12.02
CA ILE A 122 12.83 -23.00 -11.97
C ILE A 122 11.78 -23.52 -12.95
N ASN A 123 10.63 -23.87 -12.41
CA ASN A 123 9.45 -24.14 -13.23
C ASN A 123 8.46 -22.96 -13.14
N TRP A 124 7.51 -22.94 -14.07
CA TRP A 124 6.52 -21.87 -14.19
C TRP A 124 5.67 -21.65 -12.92
N ARG A 125 5.51 -22.66 -12.05
CA ARG A 125 4.70 -22.54 -10.82
C ARG A 125 5.31 -21.55 -9.83
N PHE A 126 6.64 -21.45 -9.74
CA PHE A 126 7.30 -20.47 -8.88
C PHE A 126 6.82 -19.06 -9.21
N VAL A 127 6.84 -18.73 -10.50
CA VAL A 127 6.43 -17.40 -10.99
C VAL A 127 4.93 -17.21 -10.82
N THR A 128 4.10 -18.18 -11.24
CA THR A 128 2.63 -18.05 -11.12
C THR A 128 2.18 -17.84 -9.68
N THR A 129 2.75 -18.56 -8.70
CA THR A 129 2.35 -18.41 -7.30
C THR A 129 2.70 -17.04 -6.73
N GLU A 130 3.85 -16.46 -7.13
CA GLU A 130 4.21 -15.10 -6.69
C GLU A 130 3.33 -14.05 -7.38
N ILE A 131 3.01 -14.21 -8.68
CA ILE A 131 2.07 -13.31 -9.37
C ILE A 131 0.68 -13.34 -8.70
N GLU A 132 0.15 -14.54 -8.40
CA GLU A 132 -1.12 -14.70 -7.69
C GLU A 132 -1.09 -14.00 -6.32
N TYR A 133 0.04 -14.13 -5.61
CA TYR A 133 0.24 -13.47 -4.33
C TYR A 133 0.29 -11.93 -4.48
N VAL A 134 1.00 -11.39 -5.47
CA VAL A 134 1.02 -9.94 -5.75
C VAL A 134 -0.38 -9.40 -5.95
N PHE A 135 -1.19 -9.99 -6.84
CA PHE A 135 -2.54 -9.48 -7.08
C PHE A 135 -3.47 -9.67 -5.89
N LYS A 136 -3.31 -10.75 -5.13
CA LYS A 136 -4.01 -10.96 -3.87
C LYS A 136 -3.69 -9.85 -2.86
N VAL A 137 -2.42 -9.47 -2.73
CA VAL A 137 -1.97 -8.39 -1.82
C VAL A 137 -2.47 -7.03 -2.31
N CYS A 138 -2.35 -6.72 -3.60
CA CYS A 138 -2.93 -5.50 -4.18
C CYS A 138 -4.42 -5.38 -3.85
N ARG A 139 -5.17 -6.49 -3.95
CA ARG A 139 -6.59 -6.52 -3.62
C ARG A 139 -6.86 -6.42 -2.11
N SER A 140 -6.04 -7.03 -1.25
CA SER A 140 -6.22 -6.92 0.21
C SER A 140 -5.98 -5.50 0.70
N ILE A 141 -5.04 -4.77 0.09
CA ILE A 141 -4.81 -3.36 0.38
C ILE A 141 -6.08 -2.53 0.15
N PHE A 142 -6.88 -2.78 -0.89
CA PHE A 142 -8.15 -2.05 -1.09
C PHE A 142 -9.18 -2.30 0.02
N ASP A 143 -9.26 -3.53 0.53
CA ASP A 143 -10.16 -3.84 1.64
C ASP A 143 -9.67 -3.21 2.94
N LEU A 144 -8.36 -3.29 3.21
CA LEU A 144 -7.75 -2.65 4.38
C LEU A 144 -7.90 -1.13 4.32
N LEU A 145 -7.68 -0.53 3.14
CA LEU A 145 -7.91 0.88 2.88
C LEU A 145 -9.36 1.26 3.18
N GLN A 146 -10.34 0.47 2.73
CA GLN A 146 -11.74 0.75 3.03
C GLN A 146 -12.06 0.62 4.51
N GLU A 147 -11.51 -0.38 5.18
CA GLU A 147 -11.68 -0.54 6.62
C GLU A 147 -11.16 0.69 7.37
N ILE A 148 -10.00 1.21 6.98
CA ILE A 148 -9.43 2.43 7.55
C ILE A 148 -10.34 3.64 7.27
N VAL A 149 -10.80 3.82 6.03
CA VAL A 149 -11.73 4.89 5.66
C VAL A 149 -13.01 4.82 6.49
N TYR A 150 -13.59 3.63 6.65
CA TYR A 150 -14.77 3.39 7.47
C TYR A 150 -14.55 3.82 8.93
N ARG A 151 -13.41 3.43 9.55
CA ARG A 151 -13.11 3.75 10.95
C ARG A 151 -12.80 5.24 11.15
N ILE A 152 -12.06 5.86 10.22
CA ILE A 152 -11.84 7.31 10.19
C ILE A 152 -13.17 8.07 10.06
N TRP A 153 -14.04 7.62 9.15
CA TRP A 153 -15.35 8.21 8.90
C TRP A 153 -16.27 8.13 10.12
N GLU A 154 -16.28 7.01 10.85
CA GLU A 154 -17.06 6.93 12.11
C GLU A 154 -16.49 7.84 13.21
N ARG A 155 -15.17 8.04 13.25
CA ARG A 155 -14.49 8.70 14.37
C ARG A 155 -14.45 10.23 14.33
N PHE A 156 -14.09 10.83 13.19
CA PHE A 156 -13.67 12.25 13.16
C PHE A 156 -14.69 13.17 12.51
N GLU A 157 -14.89 14.38 13.02
CA GLU A 157 -15.79 15.36 12.40
C GLU A 157 -15.38 15.74 10.96
N TYR A 158 -16.36 16.18 10.16
CA TYR A 158 -16.12 16.70 8.82
C TYR A 158 -15.92 18.21 8.85
N LEU A 159 -15.13 18.70 7.89
CA LEU A 159 -14.97 20.13 7.70
C LEU A 159 -16.30 20.80 7.29
N ASP A 160 -17.11 20.11 6.51
CA ASP A 160 -18.49 20.52 6.23
C ASP A 160 -19.44 20.04 7.34
N LYS A 161 -19.90 20.98 8.17
CA LYS A 161 -20.81 20.73 9.29
C LYS A 161 -22.28 20.60 8.89
N SER A 162 -22.63 20.83 7.63
CA SER A 162 -24.01 20.73 7.14
C SER A 162 -24.45 19.30 6.82
N THR A 163 -23.49 18.38 6.72
CA THR A 163 -23.73 16.99 6.28
C THR A 163 -23.89 16.04 7.47
N THR A 164 -25.05 15.37 7.57
CA THR A 164 -25.28 14.29 8.57
C THR A 164 -24.60 13.00 8.13
N LYS A 165 -23.72 12.44 8.96
CA LYS A 165 -23.00 11.21 8.62
C LYS A 165 -23.94 10.02 8.42
N LYS A 166 -23.77 9.27 7.32
CA LYS A 166 -24.26 7.89 7.23
C LYS A 166 -23.11 6.92 7.45
N LYS A 167 -23.46 5.71 7.90
CA LYS A 167 -22.50 4.61 8.09
C LYS A 167 -21.98 4.12 6.73
N LEU A 168 -20.66 4.03 6.59
CA LEU A 168 -20.04 3.43 5.39
C LEU A 168 -20.04 1.91 5.47
N ARG A 169 -19.77 1.27 4.33
CA ARG A 169 -19.53 -0.17 4.26
C ARG A 169 -18.06 -0.47 4.58
N LYS A 170 -17.79 -1.70 5.03
CA LYS A 170 -16.44 -2.10 5.46
C LYS A 170 -15.57 -2.64 4.32
N SER A 171 -16.17 -3.04 3.21
CA SER A 171 -15.41 -3.51 2.03
C SER A 171 -15.54 -2.55 0.86
N PHE A 172 -14.48 -2.43 0.07
CA PHE A 172 -14.44 -1.53 -1.07
C PHE A 172 -15.52 -1.89 -2.10
N ARG A 173 -15.73 -3.20 -2.29
CA ARG A 173 -16.79 -3.76 -3.14
C ARG A 173 -18.19 -3.27 -2.74
N GLU A 174 -18.52 -3.28 -1.46
CA GLU A 174 -19.84 -2.84 -0.99
C GLU A 174 -20.08 -1.34 -1.14
N MET A 175 -19.00 -0.55 -1.19
CA MET A 175 -19.08 0.87 -1.53
C MET A 175 -19.35 1.10 -3.01
N LEU A 176 -18.79 0.26 -3.88
CA LEU A 176 -18.92 0.36 -5.34
C LEU A 176 -20.25 -0.18 -5.87
N TYR A 177 -20.66 -1.35 -5.41
CA TYR A 177 -21.76 -2.08 -6.05
C TYR A 177 -23.12 -1.69 -5.48
N LYS A 178 -24.12 -1.62 -6.35
CA LYS A 178 -25.55 -1.53 -6.00
C LYS A 178 -26.31 -2.50 -6.89
N SER A 179 -27.02 -3.45 -6.28
CA SER A 179 -27.83 -4.43 -7.03
C SER A 179 -27.08 -5.19 -8.13
N GLY A 180 -25.76 -5.41 -7.97
CA GLY A 180 -24.92 -6.11 -8.95
C GLY A 180 -24.20 -5.21 -9.96
N GLU A 181 -24.51 -3.91 -9.99
CA GLU A 181 -23.91 -2.95 -10.93
C GLU A 181 -22.96 -1.97 -10.21
N ILE A 182 -21.96 -1.46 -10.93
CA ILE A 182 -21.06 -0.43 -10.42
C ILE A 182 -21.82 0.89 -10.37
N SER A 183 -21.88 1.51 -9.19
CA SER A 183 -22.54 2.80 -9.00
C SER A 183 -21.70 3.95 -9.55
N THR A 184 -22.38 4.96 -10.10
CA THR A 184 -21.76 6.25 -10.45
C THR A 184 -21.35 7.04 -9.19
N SER A 185 -20.48 8.03 -9.34
CA SER A 185 -20.02 8.87 -8.22
C SER A 185 -21.22 9.54 -7.52
N LYS A 186 -22.17 10.06 -8.30
CA LYS A 186 -23.40 10.66 -7.77
C LYS A 186 -24.21 9.68 -6.93
N GLU A 187 -24.40 8.45 -7.40
CA GLU A 187 -25.13 7.43 -6.64
C GLU A 187 -24.43 7.01 -5.36
N ILE A 188 -23.08 6.90 -5.38
CA ILE A 188 -22.29 6.61 -4.18
C ILE A 188 -22.43 7.76 -3.17
N ALA A 189 -22.28 9.01 -3.63
CA ALA A 189 -22.41 10.21 -2.80
C ALA A 189 -23.78 10.28 -2.13
N GLU A 190 -24.87 10.12 -2.88
CA GLU A 190 -26.24 10.17 -2.35
C GLU A 190 -26.53 9.02 -1.37
N ARG A 191 -26.08 7.80 -1.72
CA ARG A 191 -26.31 6.60 -0.91
C ARG A 191 -25.66 6.71 0.46
N PHE A 192 -24.39 7.14 0.51
CA PHE A 192 -23.60 7.19 1.73
C PHE A 192 -23.47 8.58 2.34
N ASN A 193 -24.08 9.60 1.73
CA ASN A 193 -23.99 11.00 2.14
C ASN A 193 -22.53 11.43 2.35
N ILE A 194 -21.67 11.12 1.38
CA ILE A 194 -20.25 11.46 1.38
C ILE A 194 -19.96 12.59 0.38
N PRO A 195 -18.90 13.40 0.60
CA PRO A 195 -18.46 14.39 -0.36
C PRO A 195 -18.18 13.80 -1.73
N GLU A 196 -18.41 14.61 -2.77
CA GLU A 196 -18.19 14.20 -4.16
C GLU A 196 -16.75 13.74 -4.42
N SER A 197 -15.75 14.37 -3.80
CA SER A 197 -14.34 13.97 -3.92
C SER A 197 -14.09 12.53 -3.48
N LEU A 198 -14.70 12.10 -2.37
CA LEU A 198 -14.58 10.72 -1.89
C LEU A 198 -15.38 9.75 -2.77
N ALA A 199 -16.54 10.17 -3.27
CA ALA A 199 -17.32 9.34 -4.20
C ALA A 199 -16.61 9.15 -5.56
N GLN A 200 -16.00 10.20 -6.09
CA GLN A 200 -15.21 10.18 -7.32
C GLN A 200 -14.03 9.22 -7.20
N PHE A 201 -13.34 9.21 -6.06
CA PHE A 201 -12.27 8.25 -5.78
C PHE A 201 -12.71 6.80 -5.99
N TYR A 202 -13.84 6.38 -5.41
CA TYR A 202 -14.33 5.02 -5.62
C TYR A 202 -14.55 4.71 -7.10
N THR A 203 -15.20 5.61 -7.85
CA THR A 203 -15.42 5.40 -9.28
C THR A 203 -14.13 5.37 -10.10
N GLN A 204 -13.15 6.22 -9.79
CA GLN A 204 -11.86 6.26 -10.48
C GLN A 204 -11.07 4.96 -10.29
N GLN A 205 -11.15 4.37 -9.09
CA GLN A 205 -10.45 3.11 -8.80
C GLN A 205 -11.24 1.86 -9.22
N SER A 206 -12.49 2.01 -9.69
CA SER A 206 -13.42 0.90 -9.86
C SER A 206 -12.96 -0.10 -10.93
N GLU A 207 -12.50 0.37 -12.08
CA GLU A 207 -12.03 -0.48 -13.18
C GLU A 207 -10.85 -1.35 -12.75
N PHE A 208 -9.83 -0.73 -12.17
CA PHE A 208 -8.65 -1.42 -11.66
C PHE A 208 -8.98 -2.41 -10.53
N PHE A 209 -9.83 -2.01 -9.58
CA PHE A 209 -10.28 -2.91 -8.50
C PHE A 209 -11.06 -4.12 -9.02
N VAL A 210 -11.93 -3.92 -10.01
CA VAL A 210 -12.70 -5.01 -10.63
C VAL A 210 -11.76 -5.95 -11.38
N TRP A 211 -10.78 -5.42 -12.11
CA TRP A 211 -9.75 -6.22 -12.75
C TRP A 211 -8.97 -7.08 -11.73
N LEU A 212 -8.48 -6.48 -10.64
CA LEU A 212 -7.78 -7.21 -9.57
C LEU A 212 -8.64 -8.33 -8.96
N ARG A 213 -9.94 -8.07 -8.77
CA ARG A 213 -10.88 -9.07 -8.22
C ARG A 213 -11.09 -10.23 -9.19
N ASP A 214 -11.35 -9.92 -10.45
CA ASP A 214 -11.73 -10.91 -11.46
C ASP A 214 -10.52 -11.70 -11.97
N TYR A 215 -9.30 -11.20 -11.75
CA TYR A 215 -8.03 -11.87 -12.10
C TYR A 215 -7.99 -13.33 -11.61
N ARG A 216 -8.39 -13.58 -10.35
CA ARG A 216 -8.36 -14.93 -9.77
C ARG A 216 -9.31 -15.88 -10.51
N ASP A 217 -10.53 -15.44 -10.81
CA ASP A 217 -11.51 -16.27 -11.51
C ASP A 217 -11.04 -16.59 -12.93
N LYS A 218 -10.36 -15.62 -13.57
CA LYS A 218 -9.78 -15.76 -14.91
C LYS A 218 -8.57 -16.70 -14.96
N ILE A 219 -8.00 -17.09 -13.83
CA ILE A 219 -6.77 -17.91 -13.76
C ILE A 219 -6.96 -19.25 -13.08
N VAL A 220 -7.85 -19.32 -12.10
CA VAL A 220 -8.05 -20.50 -11.24
C VAL A 220 -9.37 -21.22 -11.54
N HIS A 221 -10.37 -20.57 -12.13
CA HIS A 221 -11.70 -21.15 -12.34
C HIS A 221 -12.11 -21.25 -13.81
N GLY A 222 -11.63 -22.30 -14.48
CA GLY A 222 -12.18 -22.69 -15.80
C GLY A 222 -11.49 -23.84 -16.54
N GLY A 223 -10.53 -24.55 -15.95
CA GLY A 223 -9.73 -25.52 -16.70
C GLY A 223 -8.83 -24.89 -17.78
N LYS A 224 -8.78 -23.55 -17.82
CA LYS A 224 -7.86 -22.72 -18.59
C LYS A 224 -7.02 -21.95 -17.57
N ASN A 225 -5.81 -22.44 -17.30
CA ASN A 225 -4.83 -21.71 -16.47
C ASN A 225 -4.45 -20.38 -17.17
N VAL A 226 -3.66 -19.50 -16.54
CA VAL A 226 -2.69 -18.70 -17.33
C VAL A 226 -1.98 -19.71 -18.21
N GLU A 227 -2.31 -19.77 -19.50
CA GLU A 227 -1.97 -20.95 -20.29
C GLU A 227 -0.45 -21.12 -20.26
N HIS A 228 0.30 -20.01 -20.38
CA HIS A 228 1.76 -20.01 -20.27
C HIS A 228 2.30 -18.66 -19.72
N ILE A 229 3.15 -18.72 -18.69
CA ILE A 229 4.19 -17.71 -18.46
C ILE A 229 5.38 -18.12 -19.33
N LEU A 230 5.80 -17.23 -20.21
CA LEU A 230 6.90 -17.48 -21.13
C LEU A 230 8.19 -16.93 -20.52
N THR A 231 9.30 -17.56 -20.85
CA THR A 231 10.62 -17.07 -20.44
C THR A 231 11.39 -16.60 -21.65
N LEU A 232 11.94 -15.39 -21.56
CA LEU A 232 12.78 -14.76 -22.56
C LEU A 232 14.15 -14.44 -21.94
N ASP A 233 15.13 -14.13 -22.77
CA ASP A 233 16.49 -13.76 -22.31
C ASP A 233 16.48 -12.53 -21.40
N GLU A 234 15.50 -11.65 -21.55
CA GLU A 234 15.41 -10.38 -20.83
C GLU A 234 14.46 -10.41 -19.63
N GLY A 235 13.63 -11.45 -19.50
CA GLY A 235 12.67 -11.58 -18.41
C GLY A 235 11.54 -12.55 -18.70
N PHE A 236 10.62 -12.68 -17.74
CA PHE A 236 9.36 -13.39 -17.95
C PHE A 236 8.36 -12.54 -18.75
N ALA A 237 7.52 -13.21 -19.53
CA ALA A 237 6.56 -12.59 -20.41
C ALA A 237 5.17 -13.25 -20.30
N VAL A 238 4.14 -12.45 -20.59
CA VAL A 238 2.76 -12.90 -20.70
C VAL A 238 2.20 -12.52 -22.07
N ALA A 239 1.30 -13.34 -22.61
CA ALA A 239 0.58 -12.97 -23.82
C ALA A 239 -0.52 -11.95 -23.46
N ILE A 240 -0.48 -10.78 -24.09
CA ILE A 240 -1.34 -9.64 -23.71
C ILE A 240 -2.81 -9.84 -24.09
N ASP A 241 -3.10 -10.81 -24.96
CA ASP A 241 -4.44 -11.19 -25.41
C ASP A 241 -5.07 -12.28 -24.53
N GLN A 242 -4.37 -12.74 -23.48
CA GLN A 242 -5.00 -13.61 -22.49
C GLN A 242 -6.10 -12.85 -21.75
N PRO A 243 -7.25 -13.48 -21.43
CA PRO A 243 -8.39 -12.81 -20.78
C PRO A 243 -8.07 -12.08 -19.47
N ALA A 244 -7.02 -12.50 -18.77
CA ALA A 244 -6.54 -11.88 -17.53
C ALA A 244 -5.78 -10.56 -17.76
N PHE A 245 -5.20 -10.38 -18.95
CA PHE A 245 -4.29 -9.27 -19.29
C PHE A 245 -4.80 -8.40 -20.44
N GLU A 246 -5.80 -8.85 -21.18
CA GLU A 246 -6.38 -8.10 -22.29
C GLU A 246 -6.95 -6.75 -21.84
N GLY A 247 -6.65 -5.70 -22.61
CA GLY A 247 -7.20 -4.36 -22.42
C GLY A 247 -6.55 -3.52 -21.32
N LEU A 248 -5.46 -3.98 -20.70
CA LEU A 248 -4.75 -3.17 -19.69
C LEU A 248 -3.97 -2.03 -20.34
N HIS A 249 -4.15 -0.82 -19.81
CA HIS A 249 -3.47 0.39 -20.28
C HIS A 249 -1.95 0.34 -20.22
N ILE A 250 -1.37 -0.53 -19.40
CA ILE A 250 0.09 -0.71 -19.36
C ILE A 250 0.64 -1.14 -20.73
N TRP A 251 -0.14 -1.86 -21.53
CA TRP A 251 0.25 -2.28 -22.88
C TRP A 251 0.26 -1.13 -23.90
N ASP A 252 -0.41 -0.01 -23.60
CA ASP A 252 -0.41 1.16 -24.47
C ASP A 252 0.89 1.99 -24.33
N ILE A 253 1.62 1.79 -23.23
CA ILE A 253 2.77 2.62 -22.84
C ILE A 253 4.09 1.83 -22.68
N THR A 254 4.04 0.51 -22.84
CA THR A 254 5.21 -0.37 -22.75
C THR A 254 5.52 -1.06 -24.07
N GLU A 255 6.76 -1.49 -24.24
CA GLU A 255 7.21 -2.25 -25.40
C GLU A 255 6.58 -3.65 -25.39
N ILE A 256 5.77 -3.90 -26.43
CA ILE A 256 5.24 -5.22 -26.73
C ILE A 256 6.18 -5.90 -27.73
N LYS A 257 6.69 -7.08 -27.38
CA LYS A 257 7.53 -7.87 -28.28
C LYS A 257 6.73 -8.52 -29.41
N ASN A 258 7.46 -8.95 -30.43
CA ASN A 258 6.95 -9.81 -31.50
C ASN A 258 6.16 -10.99 -30.89
N ASN A 259 5.02 -11.35 -31.51
CA ASN A 259 4.04 -12.32 -31.00
C ASN A 259 3.16 -11.84 -29.82
N ARG A 260 2.98 -10.52 -29.65
CA ARG A 260 2.05 -9.94 -28.68
C ARG A 260 2.40 -10.29 -27.22
N LEU A 261 3.70 -10.25 -26.90
CA LEU A 261 4.20 -10.57 -25.56
C LEU A 261 4.51 -9.30 -24.79
N GLY A 262 3.88 -9.14 -23.62
CA GLY A 262 4.13 -8.06 -22.67
C GLY A 262 5.05 -8.52 -21.55
N SER A 263 5.81 -7.58 -20.98
CA SER A 263 6.71 -7.86 -19.87
C SER A 263 5.94 -8.15 -18.59
N LEU A 264 6.32 -9.20 -17.88
CA LEU A 264 5.79 -9.46 -16.54
C LEU A 264 6.18 -8.33 -15.56
N ARG A 265 7.36 -7.72 -15.72
CA ARG A 265 7.79 -6.58 -14.88
C ARG A 265 6.85 -5.39 -15.03
N ALA A 266 6.49 -5.06 -16.27
CA ALA A 266 5.54 -4.00 -16.57
C ALA A 266 4.18 -4.26 -15.92
N LEU A 267 3.68 -5.50 -16.01
CA LEU A 267 2.41 -5.89 -15.39
C LEU A 267 2.43 -5.75 -13.85
N LEU A 268 3.49 -6.22 -13.21
CA LEU A 268 3.65 -6.15 -11.74
C LEU A 268 3.86 -4.71 -11.27
N ALA A 269 4.60 -3.90 -12.04
CA ALA A 269 4.74 -2.47 -11.82
C ALA A 269 3.39 -1.77 -11.92
N TYR A 270 2.62 -2.03 -12.97
CA TYR A 270 1.27 -1.48 -13.15
C TYR A 270 0.39 -1.77 -11.93
N ALA A 271 0.30 -3.03 -11.49
CA ALA A 271 -0.58 -3.37 -10.37
C ALA A 271 -0.10 -2.76 -9.03
N THR A 272 1.21 -2.79 -8.78
CA THR A 272 1.78 -2.26 -7.53
C THR A 272 1.65 -0.74 -7.46
N LEU A 273 2.02 -0.03 -8.54
CA LEU A 273 1.99 1.43 -8.60
C LEU A 273 0.55 1.98 -8.56
N ASN A 274 -0.40 1.34 -9.25
CA ASN A 274 -1.81 1.75 -9.17
C ASN A 274 -2.38 1.54 -7.76
N THR A 275 -2.03 0.43 -7.08
CA THR A 275 -2.44 0.22 -5.68
C THR A 275 -1.84 1.27 -4.73
N ILE A 276 -0.54 1.57 -4.83
CA ILE A 276 0.10 2.60 -4.01
C ILE A 276 -0.50 3.99 -4.30
N SER A 277 -0.75 4.29 -5.58
CA SER A 277 -1.40 5.54 -6.00
C SER A 277 -2.79 5.68 -5.38
N ALA A 278 -3.60 4.62 -5.35
CA ALA A 278 -4.91 4.63 -4.70
C ALA A 278 -4.83 4.94 -3.20
N VAL A 279 -3.84 4.39 -2.49
CA VAL A 279 -3.58 4.65 -1.07
C VAL A 279 -3.21 6.12 -0.83
N GLU A 280 -2.33 6.69 -1.65
CA GLU A 280 -1.90 8.09 -1.53
C GLU A 280 -3.01 9.09 -1.91
N GLN A 281 -3.78 8.79 -2.96
CA GLN A 281 -4.96 9.58 -3.34
C GLN A 281 -6.00 9.59 -2.22
N CYS A 282 -6.26 8.43 -1.59
CA CYS A 282 -7.15 8.34 -0.45
C CYS A 282 -6.66 9.21 0.73
N SER A 283 -5.36 9.18 1.06
CA SER A 283 -4.78 10.05 2.10
C SER A 283 -5.07 11.52 1.83
N THR A 284 -4.86 11.95 0.58
CA THR A 284 -5.07 13.34 0.16
C THR A 284 -6.52 13.76 0.34
N ILE A 285 -7.46 12.92 -0.09
CA ILE A 285 -8.90 13.20 0.02
C ILE A 285 -9.34 13.24 1.47
N LEU A 286 -8.91 12.27 2.30
CA LEU A 286 -9.27 12.24 3.71
C LEU A 286 -8.80 13.51 4.42
N GLN A 287 -7.58 13.97 4.16
CA GLN A 287 -7.06 15.21 4.75
C GLN A 287 -7.81 16.48 4.31
N GLN A 288 -8.50 16.44 3.17
CA GLN A 288 -9.31 17.55 2.66
C GLN A 288 -10.73 17.58 3.21
N ILE A 289 -11.25 16.47 3.74
CA ILE A 289 -12.66 16.36 4.17
C ILE A 289 -12.83 16.12 5.67
N ILE A 290 -11.81 15.56 6.33
CA ILE A 290 -11.82 15.20 7.74
C ILE A 290 -11.09 16.26 8.57
N GLN A 291 -11.67 16.64 9.70
CA GLN A 291 -10.97 17.41 10.73
C GLN A 291 -10.15 16.46 11.62
N PHE A 292 -8.91 16.22 11.24
CA PHE A 292 -7.98 15.44 12.05
C PHE A 292 -7.49 16.23 13.28
N PRO A 293 -7.12 15.54 14.37
CA PRO A 293 -6.47 16.18 15.51
C PRO A 293 -5.07 16.69 15.11
N PRO A 294 -4.45 17.54 15.96
CA PRO A 294 -3.10 18.03 15.73
C PRO A 294 -2.10 16.89 15.53
N ASP A 295 -1.15 17.12 14.64
CA ASP A 295 -0.02 16.23 14.37
C ASP A 295 0.83 16.06 15.63
N ILE A 296 1.03 14.81 16.07
CA ILE A 296 1.86 14.51 17.26
C ILE A 296 3.35 14.57 16.99
N ALA A 297 3.80 14.66 15.74
CA ALA A 297 5.21 14.70 15.37
C ALA A 297 5.41 15.66 14.19
N PRO A 298 5.06 16.97 14.34
CA PRO A 298 4.93 17.89 13.21
C PRO A 298 6.26 18.20 12.50
N GLU A 299 7.40 17.90 13.12
CA GLU A 299 8.72 18.10 12.54
C GLU A 299 9.30 16.84 11.89
N TYR A 300 8.60 15.70 11.96
CA TYR A 300 9.08 14.40 11.51
C TYR A 300 8.10 13.81 10.50
N GLU A 301 8.61 13.11 9.51
CA GLU A 301 7.81 12.24 8.64
C GLU A 301 7.93 10.79 9.09
N VAL A 302 7.03 9.95 8.60
CA VAL A 302 7.13 8.50 8.78
C VAL A 302 7.68 7.87 7.50
N PHE A 303 8.72 7.09 7.67
CA PHE A 303 9.32 6.28 6.63
C PHE A 303 9.07 4.80 6.91
N ILE A 304 8.89 4.04 5.84
CA ILE A 304 8.82 2.59 5.82
C ILE A 304 10.19 2.08 5.43
N ARG A 305 10.73 1.16 6.22
CA ARG A 305 11.93 0.41 5.88
C ARG A 305 11.60 -1.05 5.66
N GLY A 306 12.29 -1.66 4.70
CA GLY A 306 12.35 -3.10 4.51
C GLY A 306 13.44 -3.47 3.52
N GLY A 307 13.77 -4.77 3.49
CA GLY A 307 14.94 -5.27 2.76
C GLY A 307 14.87 -5.10 1.24
N ASN A 308 13.67 -5.06 0.67
CA ASN A 308 13.46 -5.08 -0.79
C ASN A 308 12.77 -3.81 -1.31
N LEU A 309 12.66 -2.74 -0.52
CA LEU A 309 11.95 -1.52 -0.95
C LEU A 309 12.63 -0.79 -2.13
N SER A 310 13.91 -1.09 -2.40
CA SER A 310 14.59 -0.62 -3.61
C SER A 310 13.85 -0.98 -4.90
N VAL A 311 13.08 -2.08 -4.89
CA VAL A 311 12.22 -2.50 -6.02
C VAL A 311 11.27 -1.38 -6.44
N LEU A 312 10.69 -0.62 -5.49
CA LEU A 312 9.75 0.46 -5.82
C LEU A 312 10.38 1.56 -6.67
N HIS A 313 11.66 1.85 -6.48
CA HIS A 313 12.38 2.81 -7.34
C HIS A 313 12.49 2.31 -8.77
N ASN A 314 12.63 0.99 -8.96
CA ASN A 314 12.76 0.38 -10.27
C ASN A 314 11.40 0.22 -10.97
N LEU A 315 10.30 0.02 -10.24
CA LEU A 315 8.98 -0.19 -10.84
C LEU A 315 8.55 0.96 -11.76
N TYR A 316 8.85 2.20 -11.40
CA TYR A 316 8.57 3.35 -12.28
C TYR A 316 9.28 3.21 -13.63
N THR A 317 10.52 2.74 -13.63
CA THR A 317 11.28 2.54 -14.88
C THR A 317 10.65 1.48 -15.77
N TYR A 318 10.06 0.43 -15.19
CA TYR A 318 9.36 -0.64 -15.92
C TYR A 318 7.98 -0.20 -16.44
N ALA A 319 7.37 0.82 -15.83
CA ALA A 319 6.14 1.42 -16.33
C ALA A 319 6.40 2.48 -17.43
N GLU A 320 7.66 2.88 -17.62
CA GLU A 320 8.10 3.95 -18.54
C GLU A 320 8.96 3.43 -19.72
N GLY A 321 8.96 2.12 -20.01
CA GLY A 321 9.63 1.56 -21.19
C GLY A 321 10.98 0.86 -20.95
N ASN A 322 11.40 0.63 -19.70
CA ASN A 322 12.63 -0.12 -19.37
C ASN A 322 12.37 -1.56 -18.90
N GLU A 323 11.17 -2.10 -19.12
CA GLU A 323 10.71 -3.40 -18.63
C GLU A 323 11.47 -4.62 -19.19
N TRP A 324 12.21 -4.45 -20.30
CA TRP A 324 13.06 -5.47 -20.91
C TRP A 324 14.55 -5.25 -20.69
N LYS A 325 14.93 -4.28 -19.85
CA LYS A 325 16.35 -4.04 -19.57
C LYS A 325 16.92 -5.27 -18.84
N LYS A 326 17.97 -5.88 -19.42
CA LYS A 326 18.74 -6.93 -18.74
C LYS A 326 19.36 -6.34 -17.47
N ILE A 327 19.14 -7.01 -16.35
CA ILE A 327 19.79 -6.70 -15.06
C ILE A 327 21.24 -7.17 -15.14
#